data_AF-A0A949N4S1-F1
#
_entry.id   AF-A0A949N4S1-F1
#
_cell.length_a   1.000
_cell.length_b   1.000
_cell.length_c   1.000
_cell.angle_alpha   90.00
_cell.angle_beta   90.00
_cell.angle_gamma   90.00
#
_symmetry.space_group_name_H-M   'P 1'
#
loop_
_entity.id
_entity.type
_entity.pdbx_description
1 polymer ?
#
loop_
_entity_poly.entity_id
_entity_poly.type
_entity_poly.pdbx_seq_one_letter_code
_entity_poly.pdbx_strand_id
1 'polypeptide(L)'
;MNREKLGITLIIIVGIALGMYGITTLQKNEGEVTARLIIENEEICDYEATIPAGSTVVDLMKACGVSFIDEGGFITTIQGVSQDEGTQTYWIYYVNGEMAAVGARDYIIQDGDEVTWRLESYS
;
A
#
# COMPACT_ATOMS: atom_id res chain seq x y z
N MET A 1 6.14 -65.27 15.33
CA MET A 1 7.34 -64.88 14.57
C MET A 1 6.93 -63.75 13.62
N ASN A 2 7.35 -62.53 13.97
CA ASN A 2 7.39 -61.22 13.27
C ASN A 2 6.18 -60.79 12.40
N ARG A 3 5.40 -59.73 12.73
CA ARG A 3 5.71 -58.26 12.76
C ARG A 3 6.33 -57.87 11.41
N GLU A 4 5.72 -57.12 10.50
CA GLU A 4 5.25 -55.71 10.46
C GLU A 4 4.40 -55.61 9.16
N LYS A 5 3.30 -54.87 8.94
CA LYS A 5 2.96 -53.47 9.24
C LYS A 5 1.43 -53.34 9.23
N LEU A 6 0.89 -52.69 10.25
CA LEU A 6 -0.46 -52.14 10.29
C LEU A 6 -0.59 -50.95 9.33
N GLY A 7 -1.81 -50.67 8.87
CA GLY A 7 -2.29 -49.29 8.80
C GLY A 7 -2.94 -48.86 7.49
N ILE A 8 -4.17 -49.30 7.21
CA ILE A 8 -5.10 -48.52 6.40
C ILE A 8 -6.37 -48.34 7.23
N THR A 9 -6.42 -47.26 8.01
CA THR A 9 -7.68 -46.79 8.60
C THR A 9 -7.63 -45.28 8.81
N LEU A 10 -8.72 -44.64 8.39
CA LEU A 10 -9.19 -43.28 8.68
C LEU A 10 -8.50 -42.10 7.97
N ILE A 11 -9.16 -41.62 6.91
CA ILE A 11 -9.03 -40.24 6.42
C ILE A 11 -9.56 -39.32 7.51
N ILE A 12 -8.65 -38.62 8.20
CA ILE A 12 -8.98 -37.48 9.06
C ILE A 12 -8.98 -36.22 8.18
N ILE A 13 -10.15 -35.64 7.96
CA ILE A 13 -10.35 -34.35 7.27
C ILE A 13 -9.96 -33.21 8.24
N VAL A 14 -8.68 -33.11 8.62
CA VAL A 14 -8.17 -32.01 9.47
C VAL A 14 -6.77 -31.58 9.00
N GLY A 15 -6.61 -31.37 7.69
CA GLY A 15 -5.30 -31.05 7.11
C GLY A 15 -5.30 -30.12 5.91
N ILE A 16 -6.43 -29.53 5.52
CA ILE A 16 -6.48 -28.64 4.33
C ILE A 16 -6.57 -27.16 4.74
N ALA A 17 -7.17 -26.83 5.90
CA ALA A 17 -7.26 -25.43 6.34
C ALA A 17 -5.93 -24.85 6.86
N LEU A 18 -5.06 -25.65 7.49
CA LEU A 18 -3.76 -25.16 7.96
C LEU A 18 -2.72 -25.04 6.85
N GLY A 19 -2.82 -25.85 5.79
CA GLY A 19 -1.93 -25.77 4.63
C GLY A 19 -2.22 -24.53 3.76
N MET A 20 -3.48 -24.12 3.63
CA MET A 20 -3.83 -22.94 2.83
C MET A 20 -3.39 -21.61 3.47
N TYR A 21 -3.36 -21.52 4.80
CA TYR A 21 -2.89 -20.31 5.48
C TYR A 21 -1.37 -20.12 5.32
N GLY A 22 -0.60 -21.21 5.25
CA GLY A 22 0.86 -21.15 5.08
C GLY A 22 1.32 -20.97 3.63
N ILE A 23 0.56 -21.46 2.64
CA ILE A 23 0.95 -21.37 1.22
C ILE A 23 0.69 -19.97 0.64
N THR A 24 -0.30 -19.23 1.16
CA THR A 24 -0.53 -17.85 0.72
C THR A 24 0.58 -16.89 1.14
N THR A 25 1.46 -17.27 2.08
CA THR A 25 2.58 -16.43 2.56
C THR A 25 3.91 -16.67 1.83
N LEU A 26 3.94 -17.39 0.70
CA LEU A 26 5.19 -17.70 -0.01
C LEU A 26 5.24 -17.11 -1.42
N GLN A 27 5.59 -15.81 -1.50
CA GLN A 27 6.58 -15.23 -2.45
C GLN A 27 6.65 -13.70 -2.29
N LYS A 28 6.87 -13.19 -1.07
CA LYS A 28 7.35 -11.82 -0.94
C LYS A 28 8.85 -11.82 -1.24
N ASN A 29 9.26 -11.20 -2.34
CA ASN A 29 10.67 -11.06 -2.73
C ASN A 29 11.41 -10.33 -1.60
N GLU A 30 12.59 -10.77 -1.16
CA GLU A 30 13.35 -10.24 0.01
C GLU A 30 13.83 -8.77 -0.14
N GLY A 31 13.28 -8.00 -1.08
CA GLY A 31 13.59 -6.60 -1.32
C GLY A 31 12.40 -5.80 -1.85
N GLU A 32 11.18 -6.24 -1.58
CA GLU A 32 9.95 -5.52 -1.95
C GLU A 32 9.12 -5.20 -0.70
N VAL A 33 8.33 -4.14 -0.79
CA VAL A 33 7.35 -3.72 0.21
C VAL A 33 6.01 -3.53 -0.50
N THR A 34 4.92 -3.91 0.17
CA THR A 34 3.56 -3.67 -0.30
C THR A 34 2.97 -2.54 0.52
N ALA A 35 2.37 -1.55 -0.14
CA ALA A 35 1.75 -0.41 0.52
C ALA A 35 0.44 -0.04 -0.18
N ARG A 36 -0.45 0.58 0.59
CA ARG A 36 -1.73 1.10 0.10
C ARG A 36 -1.61 2.59 -0.18
N LEU A 37 -2.27 3.04 -1.25
CA LEU A 37 -2.37 4.44 -1.64
C LEU A 37 -3.85 4.80 -1.75
N ILE A 38 -4.28 5.77 -0.95
CA ILE A 38 -5.64 6.27 -0.93
C ILE A 38 -5.63 7.72 -1.41
N ILE A 39 -6.48 8.06 -2.38
CA ILE A 39 -6.70 9.43 -2.84
C ILE A 39 -8.13 9.83 -2.44
N GLU A 40 -8.26 10.83 -1.59
CA GLU A 40 -9.53 11.36 -1.09
C GLU A 40 -9.74 12.78 -1.65
N ASN A 41 -10.72 12.92 -2.54
CA ASN A 41 -11.26 14.20 -3.01
C ASN A 41 -12.81 14.16 -2.96
N GLU A 42 -13.50 14.44 -4.07
CA GLU A 42 -14.94 14.18 -4.21
C GLU A 42 -15.26 12.68 -4.16
N GLU A 43 -14.32 11.85 -4.60
CA GLU A 43 -14.37 10.39 -4.55
C GLU A 43 -13.19 9.84 -3.75
N ILE A 44 -13.31 8.59 -3.30
CA ILE A 44 -12.22 7.85 -2.66
C ILE A 44 -11.76 6.77 -3.61
N CYS A 45 -10.48 6.83 -3.98
CA CYS A 45 -9.81 5.80 -4.76
C CYS A 45 -8.79 5.08 -3.88
N ASP A 46 -8.80 3.75 -3.91
CA ASP A 46 -7.93 2.89 -3.09
C ASP A 46 -7.11 1.97 -4.02
N TYR A 47 -5.80 2.06 -3.90
CA TYR A 47 -4.83 1.31 -4.68
C TYR A 47 -3.90 0.54 -3.75
N GLU A 48 -3.36 -0.57 -4.26
CA GLU A 48 -2.29 -1.30 -3.62
C GLU A 48 -1.22 -1.61 -4.66
N ALA A 49 0.04 -1.47 -4.27
CA ALA A 49 1.15 -1.85 -5.12
C ALA A 49 2.28 -2.46 -4.30
N THR A 50 2.96 -3.42 -4.93
CA THR A 50 4.23 -3.96 -4.44
C THR A 50 5.35 -3.25 -5.20
N ILE A 51 6.24 -2.59 -4.46
CA ILE A 51 7.35 -1.79 -4.97
C ILE A 51 8.66 -2.23 -4.33
N PRO A 52 9.83 -1.97 -4.94
CA PRO A 52 11.11 -2.25 -4.30
C PRO A 52 11.24 -1.54 -2.95
N ALA A 53 11.87 -2.21 -1.99
CA ALA A 53 12.24 -1.61 -0.72
C ALA A 53 13.19 -0.42 -0.95
N GLY A 54 12.99 0.68 -0.22
CA GLY A 54 13.69 1.93 -0.46
C GLY A 54 13.00 2.87 -1.46
N SER A 55 11.86 2.48 -2.03
CA SER A 55 11.03 3.37 -2.84
C SER A 55 10.32 4.44 -2.01
N THR A 56 10.00 5.55 -2.66
CA THR A 56 9.37 6.73 -2.04
C THR A 56 7.84 6.74 -2.23
N VAL A 57 7.13 7.66 -1.58
CA VAL A 57 5.69 7.89 -1.85
C VAL A 57 5.46 8.23 -3.32
N VAL A 58 6.33 9.03 -3.93
CA VAL A 58 6.23 9.36 -5.36
C VAL A 58 6.36 8.11 -6.25
N ASP A 59 7.21 7.15 -5.86
CA ASP A 59 7.34 5.89 -6.61
C ASP A 59 6.11 5.01 -6.43
N LEU A 60 5.51 4.97 -5.24
CA LEU A 60 4.22 4.32 -4.99
C LEU A 60 3.13 4.91 -5.89
N MET A 61 3.01 6.24 -5.97
CA MET A 61 2.04 6.92 -6.84
C MET A 61 2.21 6.52 -8.31
N LYS A 62 3.47 6.48 -8.80
CA LYS A 62 3.77 6.03 -10.17
C LYS A 62 3.41 4.56 -10.37
N ALA A 63 3.72 3.69 -9.41
CA ALA A 63 3.43 2.26 -9.49
C ALA A 63 1.91 1.98 -9.53
N CYS A 64 1.12 2.77 -8.81
CA CYS A 64 -0.34 2.73 -8.88
C CYS A 64 -0.93 3.37 -10.15
N GLY A 65 -0.09 3.94 -11.03
CA GLY A 65 -0.54 4.61 -12.26
C GLY A 65 -1.28 5.94 -12.01
N VAL A 66 -1.08 6.55 -10.84
CA VAL A 66 -1.69 7.83 -10.47
C VAL A 66 -0.94 8.97 -11.14
N SER A 67 -1.65 9.80 -11.92
CA SER A 67 -1.09 11.01 -12.49
C SER A 67 -1.04 12.12 -11.44
N PHE A 68 0.06 12.88 -11.44
CA PHE A 68 0.23 14.01 -10.55
C PHE A 68 1.12 15.08 -11.19
N ILE A 69 1.01 16.32 -10.69
CA ILE A 69 1.92 17.42 -11.00
C ILE A 69 2.70 17.76 -9.73
N ASP A 70 4.02 17.79 -9.85
CA ASP A 70 4.94 18.17 -8.79
C ASP A 70 5.65 19.46 -9.17
N GLU A 71 5.46 20.51 -8.38
CA GLU A 71 6.09 21.80 -8.55
C GLU A 71 7.01 22.08 -7.35
N GLY A 72 8.32 21.89 -7.54
CA GLY A 72 9.31 22.18 -6.51
C GLY A 72 9.23 21.28 -5.26
N GLY A 73 8.64 20.09 -5.37
CA GLY A 73 8.47 19.15 -4.25
C GLY A 73 7.08 19.19 -3.61
N PHE A 74 6.21 20.06 -4.11
CA PHE A 74 4.81 20.13 -3.72
C PHE A 74 3.95 19.48 -4.79
N ILE A 75 3.13 18.51 -4.40
CA ILE A 75 2.15 17.90 -5.30
C ILE A 75 0.96 18.84 -5.40
N THR A 76 0.78 19.48 -6.54
CA THR A 76 -0.25 20.51 -6.75
C THR A 76 -1.48 19.96 -7.47
N THR A 77 -1.38 18.79 -8.10
CA THR A 77 -2.48 18.14 -8.79
C THR A 77 -2.36 16.63 -8.67
N ILE A 78 -3.47 15.94 -8.43
CA ILE A 78 -3.56 14.47 -8.47
C ILE A 78 -4.80 14.09 -9.30
N GLN A 79 -4.63 13.17 -10.25
CA GLN A 79 -5.69 12.71 -11.17
C GLN A 79 -6.44 13.84 -11.89
N GLY A 80 -5.74 14.93 -12.20
CA GLY A 80 -6.30 16.11 -12.86
C GLY A 80 -7.04 17.08 -11.94
N VAL A 81 -7.15 16.78 -10.64
CA VAL A 81 -7.73 17.68 -9.64
C VAL A 81 -6.62 18.54 -9.03
N SER A 82 -6.66 19.85 -9.32
CA SER A 82 -5.68 20.83 -8.84
C SER A 82 -6.07 21.37 -7.46
N GLN A 83 -5.05 21.69 -6.67
CA GLN A 83 -5.19 22.57 -5.52
C GLN A 83 -5.60 23.99 -5.95
N ASP A 84 -6.07 24.79 -5.00
CA ASP A 84 -6.51 26.17 -5.22
C ASP A 84 -6.11 27.06 -4.04
N GLU A 85 -5.08 27.89 -4.26
CA GLU A 85 -4.59 28.84 -3.26
C GLU A 85 -5.62 29.92 -2.90
N GLY A 86 -6.50 30.28 -3.84
CA GLY A 86 -7.53 31.30 -3.62
C GLY A 86 -8.61 30.85 -2.63
N THR A 87 -8.88 29.55 -2.59
CA THR A 87 -9.80 28.92 -1.61
C THR A 87 -9.05 28.20 -0.47
N GLN A 88 -7.73 28.38 -0.38
CA GLN A 88 -6.86 27.72 0.60
C GLN A 88 -7.05 26.19 0.64
N THR A 89 -7.19 25.60 -0.55
CA THR A 89 -7.40 24.16 -0.73
C THR A 89 -6.12 23.52 -1.24
N TYR A 90 -5.59 22.53 -0.53
CA TYR A 90 -4.27 21.92 -0.78
C TYR A 90 -4.32 20.40 -0.72
N TRP A 91 -3.44 19.75 -1.50
CA TRP A 91 -3.16 18.33 -1.36
C TRP A 91 -2.24 18.10 -0.17
N ILE A 92 -2.77 17.47 0.87
CA ILE A 92 -2.04 17.08 2.07
C ILE A 92 -1.93 15.57 2.09
N TYR A 93 -0.76 15.05 2.46
CA TYR A 93 -0.58 13.60 2.55
C TYR A 93 -0.26 13.14 3.96
N TYR A 94 -0.71 11.92 4.22
CA TYR A 94 -0.67 11.24 5.49
C TYR A 94 -0.01 9.89 5.28
N VAL A 95 0.69 9.42 6.30
CA VAL A 95 1.17 8.04 6.36
C VAL A 95 0.64 7.42 7.65
N ASN A 96 -0.05 6.29 7.52
CA ASN A 96 -0.69 5.57 8.61
C ASN A 96 -1.60 6.46 9.49
N GLY A 97 -2.32 7.38 8.84
CA GLY A 97 -3.25 8.32 9.48
C GLY A 97 -2.61 9.56 10.10
N GLU A 98 -1.27 9.67 10.11
CA GLU A 98 -0.55 10.83 10.63
C GLU A 98 -0.08 11.73 9.48
N MET A 99 -0.20 13.06 9.63
CA MET A 99 0.28 14.01 8.62
C MET A 99 1.79 13.84 8.46
N ALA A 100 2.24 13.67 7.23
CA ALA A 100 3.65 13.38 7.00
C ALA A 100 4.55 14.59 7.32
N ALA A 101 5.68 14.33 7.97
CA ALA A 101 6.60 15.37 8.41
C ALA A 101 7.65 15.77 7.35
N VAL A 102 7.77 15.00 6.26
CA VAL A 102 8.76 15.23 5.18
C VAL A 102 8.05 15.33 3.83
N GLY A 103 8.77 15.60 2.74
CA GLY A 103 8.19 15.57 1.40
C GLY A 103 7.92 14.15 0.90
N ALA A 104 6.97 13.98 -0.02
CA ALA A 104 6.65 12.68 -0.63
C ALA A 104 7.83 12.06 -1.42
N ARG A 105 8.81 12.88 -1.81
CA ARG A 105 10.08 12.43 -2.42
C ARG A 105 11.08 11.87 -1.42
N ASP A 106 10.90 12.15 -0.13
CA ASP A 106 11.86 11.85 0.93
C ASP A 106 11.36 10.74 1.86
N TYR A 107 10.04 10.56 1.97
CA TYR A 107 9.48 9.47 2.76
C TYR A 107 9.71 8.12 2.06
N ILE A 108 10.43 7.22 2.73
CA ILE A 108 10.68 5.85 2.26
C ILE A 108 9.57 4.94 2.77
N ILE A 109 8.84 4.32 1.83
CA ILE A 109 7.71 3.43 2.11
C ILE A 109 8.19 2.21 2.91
N GLN A 110 7.48 1.93 4.01
CA GLN A 110 7.61 0.69 4.75
C GLN A 110 6.52 -0.29 4.34
N ASP A 111 6.77 -1.57 4.62
CA ASP A 111 5.78 -2.60 4.32
C ASP A 111 4.51 -2.43 5.17
N GLY A 112 3.37 -2.50 4.50
CA GLY A 112 2.06 -2.30 5.11
C GLY A 112 1.67 -0.85 5.33
N ASP A 113 2.50 0.13 4.91
CA ASP A 113 2.15 1.55 5.03
C ASP A 113 0.87 1.86 4.24
N GLU A 114 0.02 2.68 4.85
CA GLU A 114 -1.11 3.33 4.20
C GLU A 114 -0.77 4.78 3.95
N VAL A 115 -0.64 5.17 2.69
CA VAL A 115 -0.43 6.55 2.28
C VAL A 115 -1.74 7.14 1.81
N THR A 116 -2.19 8.23 2.43
CA THR A 116 -3.42 8.92 2.03
C THR A 116 -3.09 10.30 1.53
N TRP A 117 -3.55 10.67 0.33
CA TRP A 117 -3.61 12.05 -0.12
C TRP A 117 -5.03 12.57 0.04
N ARG A 118 -5.18 13.72 0.71
CA ARG A 118 -6.46 14.40 0.93
C ARG A 118 -6.41 15.79 0.33
N LEU A 119 -7.46 16.16 -0.40
CA LEU A 119 -7.66 17.54 -0.80
C LEU A 119 -8.39 18.28 0.33
N GLU A 120 -7.65 19.11 1.08
CA GLU A 120 -8.17 19.78 2.27
C GLU A 120 -8.31 21.28 2.07
N SER A 121 -9.41 21.86 2.54
CA SER A 121 -9.65 23.30 2.55
C SER A 121 -9.55 23.87 3.97
N TYR A 122 -8.90 25.03 4.09
CA TYR A 122 -8.64 25.73 5.35
C TYR A 122 -9.45 27.03 5.51
N SER A 123 -10.52 27.17 4.73
CA SER A 123 -11.38 28.37 4.68
C SER A 123 -12.33 28.54 5.87
#